data_AF-A0A2Z6REQ2-F1
#
_entry.id   AF-A0A2Z6REQ2-F1
#
_cell.length_a   1.000
_cell.length_b   1.000
_cell.length_c   1.000
_cell.angle_alpha   90.00
_cell.angle_beta   90.00
_cell.angle_gamma   90.00
#
_symmetry.space_group_name_H-M   'P 1'
#
loop_
_entity.id
_entity.type
_entity.pdbx_description
1 polymer ?
#
loop_
_entity_poly.entity_id
_entity_poly.type
_entity_poly.pdbx_seq_one_letter_code
_entity_poly.pdbx_strand_id
1 'polypeptide(L)'
;MLNVTNVIKKSCLVILIPSVGLFILSKVMETFQKDHETLETLSMYEKSPGEAQRFLARVSKNFRWPTSMPEYIRRGTFIYITDDDDEEFELEVGLNYLFFYNALDNGEFAERKNEWVTVHKQRVVGYGQRYDDDSLSYILEIMPGAVQLPVDQTKLPRSPPAKMVRVRVRRPSDGSIVLLPYDFYDVQYNNKLYSCVVDTGAPQTILPHYIKRTLGGRWGWSTNCEIAEGYGAPALKYSACRMFDVSIGDDNNWSKWVQAKITIWEKKPGNQVEYALVGNDVTDQLAYIHEPRNPLKFLDVRDEARLTVFSNTCI
;
A
#
# COMPACT_ATOMS: atom_id res chain seq x y z
N MET A 1 18.89 -2.26 88.04
CA MET A 1 19.83 -3.39 88.15
C MET A 1 19.20 -4.59 87.47
N LEU A 2 19.99 -5.28 86.65
CA LEU A 2 19.60 -6.27 85.64
C LEU A 2 18.75 -7.43 86.18
N ASN A 3 17.84 -7.97 85.35
CA ASN A 3 18.12 -9.30 84.79
C ASN A 3 17.42 -9.57 83.46
N VAL A 4 18.19 -10.22 82.59
CA VAL A 4 17.97 -10.49 81.18
C VAL A 4 17.48 -11.93 81.04
N THR A 5 16.45 -12.17 80.23
CA THR A 5 16.24 -13.47 79.60
C THR A 5 15.89 -13.25 78.13
N ASN A 6 16.92 -13.36 77.29
CA ASN A 6 16.82 -13.36 75.84
C ASN A 6 16.24 -14.69 75.34
N VAL A 7 15.19 -14.63 74.52
CA VAL A 7 14.75 -15.72 73.65
C VAL A 7 14.97 -15.28 72.21
N ILE A 8 15.85 -15.99 71.51
CA ILE A 8 16.10 -15.84 70.07
C ILE A 8 14.89 -16.39 69.30
N LYS A 9 14.25 -15.57 68.46
CA LYS A 9 13.34 -16.02 67.40
C LYS A 9 13.69 -15.39 66.05
N LYS A 10 14.12 -16.27 65.14
CA LYS A 10 14.10 -16.22 63.67
C LYS A 10 13.74 -14.88 63.02
N SER A 11 14.72 -14.25 62.41
CA SER A 11 14.54 -13.20 61.41
C SER A 11 13.98 -13.80 60.12
N CYS A 12 12.67 -13.63 59.90
CA CYS A 12 12.07 -13.74 58.58
C CYS A 12 12.20 -12.37 57.92
N LEU A 13 13.07 -12.25 56.91
CA LEU A 13 13.24 -11.02 56.14
C LEU A 13 12.01 -10.86 55.23
N VAL A 14 10.96 -10.23 55.74
CA VAL A 14 9.82 -9.79 54.92
C VAL A 14 10.29 -8.56 54.14
N ILE A 15 10.70 -8.75 52.89
CA ILE A 15 10.91 -7.65 51.95
C ILE A 15 9.53 -7.10 51.61
N LEU A 16 9.14 -6.03 52.31
CA LEU A 16 8.03 -5.18 51.89
C LEU A 16 8.46 -4.48 50.60
N ILE A 17 8.05 -5.02 49.45
CA ILE A 17 8.06 -4.28 48.19
C ILE A 17 7.01 -3.18 48.34
N PRO A 18 7.35 -1.89 48.23
CA PRO A 18 6.37 -0.81 48.26
C PRO A 18 5.34 -1.05 47.17
N SER A 19 4.05 -0.86 47.47
CA SER A 19 2.94 -1.06 46.54
C SER A 19 3.13 -0.35 45.19
N VAL A 20 3.87 0.75 45.16
CA VAL A 20 4.26 1.48 43.94
C VAL A 20 5.16 0.63 43.01
N GLY A 21 6.06 -0.18 43.56
CA GLY A 21 6.92 -1.09 42.80
C GLY A 21 6.14 -2.26 42.17
N LEU A 22 5.06 -2.73 42.83
CA LEU A 22 4.17 -3.75 42.28
C LEU A 22 3.30 -3.20 41.14
N PHE A 23 2.87 -1.93 41.23
CA PHE A 23 2.16 -1.24 40.14
C PHE A 23 3.06 -0.93 38.95
N ILE A 24 4.34 -0.59 39.17
CA ILE A 24 5.29 -0.41 38.06
C ILE A 24 5.58 -1.77 37.40
N LEU A 25 5.75 -2.84 38.17
CA LEU A 25 5.90 -4.18 37.59
C LEU A 25 4.65 -4.65 36.85
N SER A 26 3.43 -4.42 37.36
CA SER A 26 2.21 -4.81 36.66
C SER A 26 2.00 -4.01 35.38
N LYS A 27 2.33 -2.72 35.38
CA LYS A 27 2.21 -1.83 34.22
C LYS A 27 3.32 -2.06 33.19
N VAL A 28 4.50 -2.50 33.63
CA VAL A 28 5.58 -2.99 32.76
C VAL A 28 5.26 -4.39 32.23
N MET A 29 4.59 -5.26 32.99
CA MET A 29 4.14 -6.57 32.50
C MET A 29 2.96 -6.46 31.52
N GLU A 30 2.01 -5.55 31.76
CA GLU A 30 0.91 -5.23 30.82
C GLU A 30 1.43 -4.59 29.52
N THR A 31 2.55 -3.86 29.56
CA THR A 31 3.16 -3.30 28.35
C THR A 31 4.04 -4.28 27.56
N PHE A 32 4.20 -5.51 28.06
CA PHE A 32 4.91 -6.60 27.36
C PHE A 32 4.06 -7.85 27.08
N GLN A 33 2.79 -7.87 27.50
CA GLN A 33 1.84 -8.85 26.98
C GLN A 33 1.41 -8.42 25.58
N LYS A 34 2.16 -8.93 24.62
CA LYS A 34 1.83 -8.89 23.20
C LYS A 34 0.56 -9.69 22.98
N ASP A 35 -0.59 -9.02 22.95
CA ASP A 35 -1.90 -9.66 22.77
C ASP A 35 -1.92 -10.57 21.54
N HIS A 36 -2.50 -11.76 21.69
CA HIS A 36 -2.76 -12.69 20.60
C HIS A 36 -3.85 -12.13 19.68
N GLU A 37 -3.81 -12.52 18.40
CA GLU A 37 -4.87 -12.15 17.48
C GLU A 37 -6.20 -12.79 17.90
N THR A 38 -7.28 -12.03 17.81
CA THR A 38 -8.65 -12.48 18.12
C THR A 38 -9.48 -12.57 16.84
N LEU A 39 -10.69 -13.11 16.93
CA LEU A 39 -11.62 -13.10 15.80
C LEU A 39 -11.93 -11.67 15.35
N GLU A 40 -12.05 -10.74 16.31
CA GLU A 40 -12.30 -9.32 16.01
C GLU A 40 -11.13 -8.69 15.26
N THR A 41 -9.88 -8.95 15.67
CA THR A 41 -8.71 -8.36 14.98
C THR A 41 -8.50 -8.97 13.60
N LEU A 42 -8.84 -10.24 13.41
CA LEU A 42 -8.74 -10.92 12.11
C LEU A 42 -9.91 -10.62 11.15
N SER A 43 -11.05 -10.16 11.67
CA SER A 43 -12.25 -9.84 10.86
C SER A 43 -11.98 -8.82 9.74
N MET A 44 -10.95 -7.96 9.90
CA MET A 44 -10.55 -7.00 8.87
C MET A 44 -9.99 -7.64 7.59
N TYR A 45 -9.60 -8.92 7.65
CA TYR A 45 -9.12 -9.69 6.50
C TYR A 45 -10.21 -10.55 5.87
N GLU A 46 -11.34 -10.77 6.56
CA GLU A 46 -12.42 -11.63 6.08
C GLU A 46 -13.08 -11.03 4.82
N LYS A 47 -13.26 -11.88 3.81
CA LYS A 47 -14.14 -11.66 2.66
C LYS A 47 -15.47 -12.38 2.84
N SER A 48 -15.43 -13.55 3.47
CA SER A 48 -16.58 -14.39 3.74
C SER A 48 -16.68 -14.67 5.25
N PRO A 49 -17.90 -14.72 5.82
CA PRO A 49 -18.06 -15.02 7.24
C PRO A 49 -17.42 -16.36 7.63
N GLY A 50 -16.60 -16.36 8.69
CA GLY A 50 -16.02 -17.57 9.28
C GLY A 50 -14.59 -17.88 8.85
N GLU A 51 -14.02 -17.12 7.92
CA GLU A 51 -12.62 -17.25 7.51
C GLU A 51 -11.65 -17.04 8.69
N ALA A 52 -11.91 -16.08 9.59
CA ALA A 52 -11.06 -15.84 10.76
C ALA A 52 -11.05 -17.03 11.73
N GLN A 53 -12.21 -17.69 11.91
CA GLN A 53 -12.30 -18.90 12.72
C GLN A 53 -11.50 -20.04 12.11
N ARG A 54 -11.60 -20.21 10.79
CA ARG A 54 -10.84 -21.22 10.03
C ARG A 54 -9.35 -20.96 10.10
N PHE A 55 -8.93 -19.71 9.94
CA PHE A 55 -7.54 -19.29 10.08
C PHE A 55 -6.96 -19.75 11.42
N LEU A 56 -7.60 -19.36 12.54
CA LEU A 56 -7.15 -19.74 13.89
C LEU A 56 -7.16 -21.25 14.12
N ALA A 57 -8.09 -21.99 13.49
CA ALA A 57 -8.12 -23.44 13.54
C ALA A 57 -6.91 -24.08 12.84
N ARG A 58 -6.39 -23.46 11.78
CA ARG A 58 -5.24 -23.95 11.00
C ARG A 58 -3.88 -23.52 11.59
N VAL A 59 -3.76 -22.35 12.23
CA VAL A 59 -2.45 -21.86 12.75
C VAL A 59 -2.25 -21.96 14.26
N SER A 60 -3.30 -21.75 15.07
CA SER A 60 -3.35 -21.80 16.55
C SER A 60 -4.26 -20.70 17.10
N LYS A 61 -4.91 -20.97 18.23
CA LYS A 61 -5.70 -19.97 18.99
C LYS A 61 -4.84 -18.90 19.66
N ASN A 62 -3.56 -19.15 19.87
CA ASN A 62 -2.61 -18.19 20.45
C ASN A 62 -1.75 -17.54 19.36
N PHE A 63 -2.27 -17.49 18.13
CA PHE A 63 -1.53 -16.95 17.01
C PHE A 63 -1.22 -15.46 17.21
N ARG A 64 -0.06 -15.06 16.67
CA ARG A 64 0.36 -13.68 16.59
C ARG A 64 1.08 -13.48 15.27
N TRP A 65 0.76 -12.40 14.57
CA TRP A 65 1.51 -12.06 13.36
C TRP A 65 2.98 -11.80 13.69
N PRO A 66 3.92 -12.29 12.87
CA PRO A 66 5.30 -11.85 12.94
C PRO A 66 5.39 -10.32 12.81
N THR A 67 6.26 -9.72 13.60
CA THR A 67 6.43 -8.27 13.72
C THR A 67 6.97 -7.67 12.43
N SER A 68 7.92 -8.34 11.78
CA SER A 68 8.49 -7.89 10.50
C SER A 68 7.59 -8.14 9.28
N MET A 69 6.50 -8.89 9.41
CA MET A 69 5.60 -9.21 8.29
C MET A 69 4.77 -7.98 7.88
N PRO A 70 4.94 -7.45 6.66
CA PRO A 70 4.16 -6.31 6.18
C PRO A 70 2.67 -6.63 6.06
N GLU A 71 1.82 -5.62 6.24
CA GLU A 71 0.35 -5.77 6.26
C GLU A 71 -0.22 -6.45 5.00
N TYR A 72 0.29 -6.10 3.82
CA TYR A 72 -0.19 -6.72 2.58
C TYR A 72 0.18 -8.21 2.48
N ILE A 73 1.29 -8.62 3.09
CA ILE A 73 1.70 -10.03 3.18
C ILE A 73 0.86 -10.76 4.23
N ARG A 74 0.52 -10.11 5.36
CA ARG A 74 -0.44 -10.68 6.35
C ARG A 74 -1.78 -10.97 5.70
N ARG A 75 -2.31 -10.01 4.94
CA ARG A 75 -3.55 -10.18 4.18
C ARG A 75 -3.45 -11.34 3.17
N GLY A 76 -2.37 -11.42 2.40
CA GLY A 76 -2.16 -12.53 1.47
C GLY A 76 -2.06 -13.89 2.19
N THR A 77 -1.29 -13.94 3.28
CA THR A 77 -1.13 -15.13 4.13
C THR A 77 -2.46 -15.57 4.74
N PHE A 78 -3.30 -14.63 5.18
CA PHE A 78 -4.64 -14.93 5.66
C PHE A 78 -5.47 -15.62 4.58
N ILE A 79 -5.54 -15.03 3.37
CA ILE A 79 -6.27 -15.58 2.23
C ILE A 79 -5.83 -17.02 1.95
N TYR A 80 -4.52 -17.23 1.75
CA TYR A 80 -3.95 -18.56 1.48
C TYR A 80 -4.29 -19.60 2.56
N ILE A 81 -4.28 -19.21 3.83
CA ILE A 81 -4.58 -20.11 4.94
C ILE A 81 -6.08 -20.38 5.04
N THR A 82 -6.94 -19.47 4.59
CA THR A 82 -8.41 -19.60 4.71
C THR A 82 -9.11 -20.13 3.47
N ASP A 83 -8.39 -20.23 2.35
CA ASP A 83 -8.94 -20.73 1.09
C ASP A 83 -9.48 -22.17 1.25
N ASP A 84 -10.55 -22.45 0.52
CA ASP A 84 -11.30 -23.70 0.51
C ASP A 84 -11.17 -24.45 -0.83
N ASP A 85 -10.67 -23.79 -1.90
CA ASP A 85 -10.64 -24.35 -3.26
C ASP A 85 -9.42 -25.25 -3.52
N ASP A 86 -8.25 -24.94 -2.94
CA ASP A 86 -7.02 -25.74 -3.04
C ASP A 86 -6.30 -25.84 -1.69
N GLU A 87 -6.93 -26.58 -0.76
CA GLU A 87 -6.56 -26.60 0.66
C GLU A 87 -5.11 -27.02 0.96
N GLU A 88 -4.44 -27.80 0.10
CA GLU A 88 -3.08 -28.26 0.39
C GLU A 88 -2.02 -27.29 -0.13
N PHE A 89 -2.16 -26.80 -1.37
CA PHE A 89 -1.17 -25.91 -1.98
C PHE A 89 -1.18 -24.53 -1.31
N GLU A 90 -2.34 -23.90 -1.19
CA GLU A 90 -2.41 -22.53 -0.67
C GLU A 90 -2.10 -22.47 0.82
N LEU A 91 -2.60 -23.44 1.59
CA LEU A 91 -2.25 -23.54 3.01
C LEU A 91 -0.74 -23.65 3.20
N GLU A 92 -0.07 -24.47 2.38
CA GLU A 92 1.38 -24.64 2.42
C GLU A 92 2.13 -23.32 2.14
N VAL A 93 1.68 -22.55 1.13
CA VAL A 93 2.21 -21.19 0.86
C VAL A 93 2.09 -20.31 2.10
N GLY A 94 0.89 -20.23 2.68
CA GLY A 94 0.63 -19.41 3.86
C GLY A 94 1.47 -19.80 5.08
N LEU A 95 1.59 -21.11 5.36
CA LEU A 95 2.44 -21.62 6.44
C LEU A 95 3.92 -21.35 6.21
N ASN A 96 4.39 -21.41 4.96
CA ASN A 96 5.78 -21.08 4.61
C ASN A 96 6.09 -19.58 4.77
N TYR A 97 5.14 -18.69 4.45
CA TYR A 97 5.25 -17.27 4.78
C TYR A 97 5.38 -17.05 6.29
N LEU A 98 4.51 -17.68 7.10
CA LEU A 98 4.57 -17.57 8.56
C LEU A 98 5.92 -18.09 9.10
N PHE A 99 6.40 -19.23 8.60
CA PHE A 99 7.69 -19.79 8.98
C PHE A 99 8.83 -18.81 8.70
N PHE A 100 8.90 -18.27 7.47
CA PHE A 100 9.96 -17.34 7.07
C PHE A 100 10.01 -16.12 8.01
N TYR A 101 8.86 -15.48 8.25
CA TYR A 101 8.84 -14.25 9.04
C TYR A 101 9.07 -14.48 10.53
N ASN A 102 8.66 -15.63 11.08
CA ASN A 102 9.04 -16.01 12.44
C ASN A 102 10.55 -16.22 12.57
N ALA A 103 11.18 -16.92 11.62
CA ALA A 103 12.63 -17.09 11.59
C ALA A 103 13.37 -15.75 11.41
N LEU A 104 12.84 -14.85 10.59
CA LEU A 104 13.36 -13.50 10.40
C LEU A 104 13.31 -12.68 11.70
N ASP A 105 12.17 -12.66 12.40
CA ASP A 105 12.00 -11.99 13.70
C ASP A 105 12.94 -12.54 14.77
N ASN A 106 13.22 -13.84 14.74
CA ASN A 106 14.13 -14.52 15.65
C ASN A 106 15.62 -14.30 15.29
N GLY A 107 15.92 -13.59 14.19
CA GLY A 107 17.28 -13.29 13.78
C GLY A 107 18.01 -14.46 13.11
N GLU A 108 17.31 -15.51 12.67
CA GLU A 108 17.92 -16.71 12.08
C GLU A 108 18.67 -16.43 10.77
N PHE A 109 18.39 -15.30 10.12
CA PHE A 109 19.00 -14.87 8.86
C PHE A 109 20.02 -13.73 9.02
N ALA A 110 20.48 -13.43 10.24
CA ALA A 110 21.34 -12.27 10.53
C ALA A 110 22.64 -12.21 9.70
N GLU A 111 23.21 -13.36 9.35
CA GLU A 111 24.44 -13.48 8.54
C GLU A 111 24.19 -13.43 7.02
N ARG A 112 22.92 -13.47 6.59
CA ARG A 112 22.49 -13.65 5.19
C ARG A 112 21.68 -12.47 4.65
N LYS A 113 21.94 -11.26 5.14
CA LYS A 113 21.12 -10.06 4.88
C LYS A 113 20.84 -9.76 3.41
N ASN A 114 21.75 -10.15 2.50
CA ASN A 114 21.63 -9.87 1.07
C ASN A 114 21.04 -11.01 0.25
N GLU A 115 20.70 -12.14 0.87
CA GLU A 115 20.20 -13.33 0.19
C GLU A 115 18.66 -13.38 0.16
N TRP A 116 18.16 -14.18 -0.77
CA TRP A 116 16.80 -14.69 -0.80
C TRP A 116 16.78 -16.08 -0.16
N VAL A 117 15.74 -16.36 0.64
CA VAL A 117 15.55 -17.63 1.32
C VAL A 117 14.37 -18.35 0.67
N THR A 118 14.59 -19.60 0.29
CA THR A 118 13.53 -20.48 -0.19
C THR A 118 13.04 -21.33 0.98
N VAL A 119 11.74 -21.27 1.25
CA VAL A 119 11.06 -22.04 2.31
C VAL A 119 10.03 -22.96 1.67
N HIS A 120 10.04 -24.22 2.09
CA HIS A 120 9.07 -25.23 1.67
C HIS A 120 8.90 -26.26 2.79
N LYS A 121 7.69 -26.66 3.13
CA LYS A 121 7.33 -27.52 4.27
C LYS A 121 7.89 -27.00 5.58
N GLN A 122 7.72 -25.69 5.78
CA GLN A 122 8.12 -24.91 6.96
C GLN A 122 9.57 -25.19 7.37
N ARG A 123 10.46 -25.24 6.38
CA ARG A 123 11.91 -25.32 6.56
C ARG A 123 12.61 -24.55 5.46
N VAL A 124 13.81 -24.06 5.76
CA VAL A 124 14.67 -23.49 4.72
C VAL A 124 15.22 -24.61 3.84
N VAL A 125 15.00 -24.50 2.53
CA VAL A 125 15.50 -25.46 1.53
C VAL A 125 16.61 -24.87 0.66
N GLY A 126 16.82 -23.54 0.72
CA GLY A 126 17.91 -22.91 -0.01
C GLY A 126 18.10 -21.43 0.33
N TYR A 127 19.29 -20.94 0.00
CA TYR A 127 19.65 -19.54 0.03
C TYR A 127 20.28 -19.15 -1.32
N GLY A 128 20.11 -17.90 -1.74
CA GLY A 128 20.80 -17.39 -2.93
C GLY A 128 20.21 -16.10 -3.48
N GLN A 129 20.22 -15.99 -4.80
CA GLN A 129 19.56 -14.89 -5.51
C GLN A 129 18.07 -15.20 -5.74
N ARG A 130 17.31 -14.16 -6.05
CA ARG A 130 15.92 -14.33 -6.51
C ARG A 130 15.91 -15.22 -7.75
N TYR A 131 14.99 -16.17 -7.80
CA TYR A 131 14.74 -16.94 -9.02
C TYR A 131 14.21 -16.02 -10.13
N ASP A 132 14.68 -16.25 -11.35
CA ASP A 132 13.96 -15.80 -12.55
C ASP A 132 12.68 -16.63 -12.76
N ASP A 133 11.85 -16.24 -13.72
CA ASP A 133 10.54 -16.84 -13.93
C ASP A 133 10.63 -18.33 -14.31
N ASP A 134 11.62 -18.71 -15.14
CA ASP A 134 11.85 -20.10 -15.55
C ASP A 134 12.29 -20.95 -14.36
N SER A 135 13.23 -20.45 -13.55
CA SER A 135 13.71 -21.13 -12.34
C SER A 135 12.60 -21.26 -11.30
N LEU A 136 11.79 -20.21 -11.13
CA LEU A 136 10.66 -20.22 -10.19
C LEU A 136 9.61 -21.25 -10.63
N SER A 137 9.28 -21.30 -11.92
CA SER A 137 8.36 -22.30 -12.47
C SER A 137 8.81 -23.72 -12.16
N TYR A 138 10.07 -24.04 -12.46
CA TYR A 138 10.65 -25.35 -12.18
C TYR A 138 10.65 -25.69 -10.68
N ILE A 139 10.96 -24.71 -9.82
CA ILE A 139 10.91 -24.90 -8.37
C ILE A 139 9.49 -25.19 -7.89
N LEU A 140 8.47 -24.50 -8.41
CA LEU A 140 7.08 -24.71 -8.03
C LEU A 140 6.51 -26.04 -8.55
N GLU A 141 7.03 -26.57 -9.65
CA GLU A 141 6.71 -27.94 -10.12
C GLU A 141 7.24 -29.02 -9.16
N ILE A 142 8.44 -28.83 -8.60
CA ILE A 142 9.08 -29.82 -7.71
C ILE A 142 8.65 -29.65 -6.25
N MET A 143 8.46 -28.41 -5.82
CA MET A 143 8.13 -28.01 -4.46
C MET A 143 6.91 -27.10 -4.49
N PRO A 144 5.71 -27.66 -4.79
CA PRO A 144 4.47 -26.90 -4.76
C PRO A 144 4.29 -26.26 -3.38
N GLY A 145 3.95 -24.97 -3.39
CA GLY A 145 3.79 -24.17 -2.18
C GLY A 145 5.08 -23.55 -1.63
N ALA A 146 6.23 -23.77 -2.28
CA ALA A 146 7.47 -23.09 -1.91
C ALA A 146 7.36 -21.57 -2.07
N VAL A 147 7.91 -20.83 -1.11
CA VAL A 147 7.99 -19.37 -1.16
C VAL A 147 9.45 -18.93 -1.16
N GLN A 148 9.74 -17.85 -1.87
CA GLN A 148 11.07 -17.24 -1.86
C GLN A 148 10.97 -15.77 -1.43
N LEU A 149 11.68 -15.39 -0.36
CA LEU A 149 11.60 -14.05 0.22
C LEU A 149 13.01 -13.49 0.50
N PRO A 150 13.25 -12.18 0.29
CA PRO A 150 14.54 -11.57 0.61
C PRO A 150 14.68 -11.39 2.12
N VAL A 151 15.87 -11.59 2.67
CA VAL A 151 16.13 -11.26 4.08
C VAL A 151 16.00 -9.75 4.30
N ASP A 152 16.58 -8.96 3.40
CA ASP A 152 16.37 -7.50 3.32
C ASP A 152 14.98 -7.19 2.75
N GLN A 153 14.04 -6.87 3.64
CA GLN A 153 12.65 -6.55 3.30
C GLN A 153 12.50 -5.33 2.39
N THR A 154 13.52 -4.48 2.24
CA THR A 154 13.47 -3.36 1.27
C THR A 154 13.53 -3.84 -0.19
N LYS A 155 13.98 -5.08 -0.42
CA LYS A 155 14.05 -5.73 -1.74
C LYS A 155 12.79 -6.50 -2.13
N LEU A 156 11.73 -6.45 -1.31
CA LEU A 156 10.45 -7.06 -1.65
C LEU A 156 9.96 -6.52 -3.01
N PRO A 157 9.43 -7.38 -3.90
CA PRO A 157 8.90 -6.94 -5.18
C PRO A 157 7.80 -5.90 -4.97
N ARG A 158 7.87 -4.80 -5.70
CA ARG A 158 6.81 -3.78 -5.75
C ARG A 158 6.39 -3.62 -7.20
N SER A 159 5.10 -3.42 -7.43
CA SER A 159 4.63 -2.99 -8.74
C SER A 159 5.37 -1.70 -9.15
N PRO A 160 5.75 -1.56 -10.43
CA PRO A 160 6.34 -0.32 -10.90
C PRO A 160 5.38 0.85 -10.62
N PRO A 161 5.91 2.06 -10.39
CA PRO A 161 5.07 3.24 -10.19
C PRO A 161 4.11 3.45 -11.37
N ALA A 162 2.93 3.98 -11.07
CA ALA A 162 1.97 4.39 -12.09
C ALA A 162 2.59 5.45 -13.03
N LYS A 163 2.06 5.56 -14.25
CA LYS A 163 2.64 6.42 -15.28
C LYS A 163 2.50 7.89 -14.89
N MET A 164 3.62 8.51 -14.51
CA MET A 164 3.64 9.90 -14.09
C MET A 164 3.47 10.87 -15.27
N VAL A 165 2.73 11.95 -15.04
CA VAL A 165 2.49 13.04 -15.98
C VAL A 165 2.48 14.38 -15.24
N ARG A 166 2.76 15.46 -15.94
CA ARG A 166 2.44 16.82 -15.46
C ARG A 166 1.04 17.19 -15.92
N VAL A 167 0.34 17.99 -15.13
CA VAL A 167 -1.03 18.39 -15.42
C VAL A 167 -1.13 19.90 -15.44
N ARG A 168 -1.70 20.44 -16.50
CA ARG A 168 -2.13 21.84 -16.59
C ARG A 168 -3.64 21.89 -16.55
N VAL A 169 -4.17 22.76 -15.70
CA VAL A 169 -5.60 23.04 -15.61
C VAL A 169 -5.78 24.51 -15.92
N ARG A 170 -6.71 24.83 -16.83
CA ARG A 170 -7.03 26.19 -17.20
C ARG A 170 -8.51 26.46 -16.94
N ARG A 171 -8.80 27.60 -16.32
CA ARG A 171 -10.16 28.12 -16.19
C ARG A 171 -10.57 28.78 -17.53
N PRO A 172 -11.61 28.29 -18.23
CA PRO A 172 -11.96 28.83 -19.53
C PRO A 172 -12.43 30.30 -19.53
N SER A 173 -12.98 30.78 -18.41
CA SER A 173 -13.59 32.11 -18.34
C SER A 173 -12.60 33.27 -18.35
N ASP A 174 -11.41 33.08 -17.75
CA ASP A 174 -10.40 34.13 -17.63
C ASP A 174 -9.00 33.67 -18.08
N GLY A 175 -8.86 32.40 -18.50
CA GLY A 175 -7.60 31.85 -18.98
C GLY A 175 -6.58 31.55 -17.88
N SER A 176 -6.93 31.67 -16.59
CA SER A 176 -6.01 31.35 -15.48
C SER A 176 -5.55 29.90 -15.56
N ILE A 177 -4.24 29.66 -15.44
CA ILE A 177 -3.63 28.33 -15.55
C ILE A 177 -2.95 27.95 -14.23
N VAL A 178 -3.16 26.73 -13.80
CA VAL A 178 -2.35 26.06 -12.76
C VAL A 178 -1.63 24.87 -13.37
N LEU A 179 -0.37 24.73 -12.98
CA LEU A 179 0.48 23.61 -13.35
C LEU A 179 0.76 22.76 -12.09
N LEU A 180 0.48 21.48 -12.20
CA LEU A 180 0.94 20.46 -11.26
C LEU A 180 2.17 19.78 -11.89
N PRO A 181 3.35 19.85 -11.25
CA PRO A 181 4.49 19.03 -11.65
C PRO A 181 4.21 17.55 -11.37
N TYR A 182 5.14 16.69 -11.78
CA TYR A 182 5.08 15.25 -11.52
C TYR A 182 4.84 14.94 -10.05
N ASP A 183 5.63 15.57 -9.18
CA ASP A 183 5.51 15.50 -7.73
C ASP A 183 5.14 16.88 -7.20
N PHE A 184 3.89 17.04 -6.81
CA PHE A 184 3.33 18.29 -6.33
C PHE A 184 3.21 18.29 -4.81
N TYR A 185 3.84 19.25 -4.15
CA TYR A 185 3.72 19.47 -2.71
C TYR A 185 2.68 20.55 -2.39
N ASP A 186 1.59 20.18 -1.72
CA ASP A 186 0.62 21.13 -1.18
C ASP A 186 1.13 21.69 0.16
N VAL A 187 2.00 22.69 0.06
CA VAL A 187 2.68 23.33 1.20
C VAL A 187 1.72 23.92 2.24
N GLN A 188 0.47 24.22 1.89
CA GLN A 188 -0.49 24.80 2.84
C GLN A 188 -1.23 23.74 3.67
N TYR A 189 -1.24 22.48 3.25
CA TYR A 189 -1.92 21.40 3.97
C TYR A 189 -0.96 20.25 4.24
N ASN A 190 -0.20 20.38 5.34
CA ASN A 190 0.70 19.35 5.86
C ASN A 190 1.84 18.97 4.91
N ASN A 191 2.16 19.84 3.94
CA ASN A 191 3.16 19.57 2.90
C ASN A 191 2.90 18.25 2.16
N LYS A 192 1.61 17.95 1.94
CA LYS A 192 1.22 16.67 1.35
C LYS A 192 1.72 16.56 -0.09
N LEU A 193 2.46 15.50 -0.36
CA LEU A 193 2.92 15.14 -1.70
C LEU A 193 1.79 14.45 -2.47
N TYR A 194 1.60 14.88 -3.71
CA TYR A 194 0.80 14.19 -4.71
C TYR A 194 1.67 13.89 -5.92
N SER A 195 1.79 12.62 -6.29
CA SER A 195 2.34 12.27 -7.60
C SER A 195 1.20 12.28 -8.63
N CYS A 196 1.39 12.97 -9.73
CA CYS A 196 0.41 13.07 -10.80
C CYS A 196 0.57 11.90 -11.77
N VAL A 197 -0.47 11.08 -11.93
CA VAL A 197 -0.41 9.83 -12.70
C VAL A 197 -1.60 9.70 -13.63
N VAL A 198 -1.39 9.04 -14.77
CA VAL A 198 -2.50 8.56 -15.61
C VAL A 198 -3.04 7.27 -15.01
N ASP A 199 -4.34 7.24 -14.79
CA ASP A 199 -5.06 6.10 -14.23
C ASP A 199 -6.26 5.79 -15.12
N THR A 200 -6.07 4.81 -16.03
CA THR A 200 -7.14 4.36 -16.93
C THR A 200 -8.26 3.61 -16.19
N GLY A 201 -8.06 3.27 -14.91
CA GLY A 201 -9.09 2.73 -14.03
C GLY A 201 -9.95 3.84 -13.38
N ALA A 202 -9.50 5.09 -13.40
CA ALA A 202 -10.25 6.22 -12.86
C ALA A 202 -11.19 6.80 -13.93
N PRO A 203 -12.53 6.78 -13.73
CA PRO A 203 -13.47 7.37 -14.69
C PRO A 203 -13.38 8.90 -14.76
N GLN A 204 -12.86 9.54 -13.70
CA GLN A 204 -12.73 10.98 -13.60
C GLN A 204 -11.32 11.36 -13.14
N THR A 205 -10.86 12.51 -13.63
CA THR A 205 -9.64 13.15 -13.18
C THR A 205 -9.86 13.73 -11.79
N ILE A 206 -9.07 13.29 -10.80
CA ILE A 206 -9.15 13.73 -9.41
C ILE A 206 -7.85 14.42 -9.00
N LEU A 207 -7.92 15.72 -8.74
CA LEU A 207 -6.73 16.55 -8.45
C LEU A 207 -6.69 17.01 -6.99
N PRO A 208 -5.56 17.54 -6.51
CA PRO A 208 -5.49 18.07 -5.15
C PRO A 208 -6.45 19.25 -4.96
N HIS A 209 -6.96 19.43 -3.74
CA HIS A 209 -7.83 20.58 -3.39
C HIS A 209 -7.17 21.94 -3.73
N TYR A 210 -5.85 21.98 -3.87
CA TYR A 210 -5.11 23.11 -4.42
C TYR A 210 -5.73 23.70 -5.70
N ILE A 211 -6.22 22.87 -6.63
CA ILE A 211 -6.83 23.37 -7.87
C ILE A 211 -8.04 24.25 -7.59
N LYS A 212 -8.97 23.82 -6.72
CA LYS A 212 -10.13 24.64 -6.33
C LYS A 212 -9.73 25.91 -5.60
N ARG A 213 -8.69 25.84 -4.77
CA ARG A 213 -8.19 27.01 -4.04
C ARG A 213 -7.68 28.09 -5.00
N THR A 214 -6.94 27.67 -6.02
CA THR A 214 -6.25 28.58 -6.94
C THR A 214 -7.12 28.99 -8.15
N LEU A 215 -7.81 28.03 -8.77
CA LEU A 215 -8.64 28.23 -9.97
C LEU A 215 -10.14 28.30 -9.69
N GLY A 216 -10.58 28.25 -8.44
CA GLY A 216 -11.99 27.97 -8.14
C GLY A 216 -12.67 28.95 -7.21
N GLY A 217 -12.10 29.22 -6.04
CA GLY A 217 -12.85 29.90 -4.98
C GLY A 217 -14.26 29.30 -4.81
N ARG A 218 -15.31 30.12 -4.93
CA ARG A 218 -16.73 29.69 -4.93
C ARG A 218 -17.30 29.35 -6.32
N TRP A 219 -16.54 29.54 -7.39
CA TRP A 219 -17.02 29.39 -8.76
C TRP A 219 -16.68 28.01 -9.33
N GLY A 220 -17.65 27.37 -9.98
CA GLY A 220 -17.42 26.15 -10.78
C GLY A 220 -17.33 24.84 -9.99
N TRP A 221 -17.64 24.83 -8.69
CA TRP A 221 -17.59 23.64 -7.85
C TRP A 221 -18.95 23.29 -7.27
N SER A 222 -19.26 21.99 -7.20
CA SER A 222 -20.41 21.49 -6.46
C SER A 222 -20.24 21.73 -4.96
N THR A 223 -21.37 21.93 -4.26
CA THR A 223 -21.44 21.92 -2.79
C THR A 223 -21.60 20.51 -2.23
N ASN A 224 -22.04 19.55 -3.06
CA ASN A 224 -22.15 18.16 -2.67
C ASN A 224 -20.76 17.50 -2.72
N CYS A 225 -20.48 16.68 -1.73
CA CYS A 225 -19.32 15.81 -1.70
C CYS A 225 -19.74 14.35 -1.84
N GLU A 226 -18.83 13.54 -2.35
CA GLU A 226 -18.96 12.09 -2.47
C GLU A 226 -17.83 11.43 -1.68
N ILE A 227 -18.07 10.25 -1.12
CA ILE A 227 -17.01 9.42 -0.53
C ILE A 227 -16.36 8.62 -1.67
N ALA A 228 -15.05 8.49 -1.67
CA ALA A 228 -14.38 7.58 -2.59
C ALA A 228 -14.67 6.10 -2.23
N GLU A 229 -15.11 5.32 -3.21
CA GLU A 229 -15.45 3.88 -3.04
C GLU A 229 -14.32 2.94 -3.51
N GLY A 230 -13.12 3.47 -3.77
CA GLY A 230 -11.96 2.71 -4.25
C GLY A 230 -10.66 3.34 -3.77
N TYR A 231 -9.75 3.65 -4.71
CA TYR A 231 -8.53 4.40 -4.36
C TYR A 231 -8.90 5.69 -3.61
N GLY A 232 -8.23 5.93 -2.48
CA GLY A 232 -8.50 7.07 -1.62
C GLY A 232 -9.65 6.88 -0.63
N ALA A 233 -10.37 5.75 -0.61
CA ALA A 233 -11.42 5.51 0.38
C ALA A 233 -10.86 5.59 1.83
N PRO A 234 -11.54 6.26 2.78
CA PRO A 234 -12.87 6.90 2.68
C PRO A 234 -12.80 8.42 2.45
N ALA A 235 -11.78 8.94 1.76
CA ALA A 235 -11.62 10.38 1.55
C ALA A 235 -12.80 10.99 0.78
N LEU A 236 -13.11 12.26 1.10
CA LEU A 236 -14.14 13.00 0.39
C LEU A 236 -13.62 13.55 -0.94
N LYS A 237 -14.52 13.60 -1.92
CA LYS A 237 -14.32 14.16 -3.26
C LYS A 237 -15.33 15.27 -3.52
N TYR A 238 -14.92 16.29 -4.27
CA TYR A 238 -15.79 17.38 -4.71
C TYR A 238 -15.70 17.56 -6.22
N SER A 239 -16.81 17.37 -6.91
CA SER A 239 -16.85 17.47 -8.37
C SER A 239 -17.03 18.91 -8.84
N ALA A 240 -16.43 19.27 -9.97
CA ALA A 240 -16.72 20.52 -10.64
C ALA A 240 -18.14 20.52 -11.20
N CYS A 241 -18.84 21.66 -11.10
CA CYS A 241 -20.12 21.88 -11.77
C CYS A 241 -19.98 22.62 -13.11
N ARG A 242 -18.75 22.99 -13.47
CA ARG A 242 -18.36 23.59 -14.76
C ARG A 242 -17.18 22.86 -15.38
N MET A 243 -17.01 23.01 -16.69
CA MET A 243 -15.86 22.46 -17.41
C MET A 243 -14.59 23.26 -17.11
N PHE A 244 -13.49 22.55 -16.96
CA PHE A 244 -12.14 23.09 -16.99
C PHE A 244 -11.41 22.55 -18.22
N ASP A 245 -10.50 23.32 -18.77
CA ASP A 245 -9.60 22.81 -19.80
C ASP A 245 -8.41 22.12 -19.10
N VAL A 246 -8.08 20.90 -19.51
CA VAL A 246 -6.98 20.10 -18.98
C VAL A 246 -6.01 19.76 -20.12
N SER A 247 -4.72 19.82 -19.83
CA SER A 247 -3.65 19.37 -20.72
C SER A 247 -2.61 18.62 -19.90
N ILE A 248 -2.12 17.50 -20.42
CA ILE A 248 -1.15 16.63 -19.73
C ILE A 248 0.12 16.49 -20.56
N GLY A 249 1.27 16.24 -19.91
CA GLY A 249 2.54 16.14 -20.63
C GLY A 249 3.79 16.09 -19.76
N ASP A 250 4.93 16.41 -20.38
CA ASP A 250 6.28 16.28 -19.79
C ASP A 250 7.17 17.53 -20.02
N ASP A 251 6.56 18.72 -20.05
CA ASP A 251 7.13 20.02 -20.49
C ASP A 251 7.38 20.16 -21.99
N ASN A 252 7.96 19.15 -22.62
CA ASN A 252 8.32 19.21 -24.04
C ASN A 252 7.19 18.73 -24.95
N ASN A 253 6.32 17.87 -24.42
CA ASN A 253 5.22 17.27 -25.15
C ASN A 253 3.92 17.40 -24.37
N TRP A 254 3.17 18.47 -24.66
CA TRP A 254 1.85 18.70 -24.08
C TRP A 254 0.77 18.19 -25.02
N SER A 255 -0.22 17.53 -24.44
CA SER A 255 -1.47 17.25 -25.13
C SER A 255 -2.16 18.55 -25.54
N LYS A 256 -3.04 18.46 -26.55
CA LYS A 256 -4.08 19.49 -26.75
C LYS A 256 -4.87 19.70 -25.45
N TRP A 257 -5.46 20.88 -25.30
CA TRP A 257 -6.43 21.14 -24.24
C TRP A 257 -7.72 20.36 -24.49
N VAL A 258 -8.23 19.69 -23.47
CA VAL A 258 -9.51 18.97 -23.50
C VAL A 258 -10.40 19.43 -22.37
N GLN A 259 -11.71 19.35 -22.53
CA GLN A 259 -12.64 19.81 -21.50
C GLN A 259 -13.08 18.66 -20.61
N ALA A 260 -12.93 18.83 -19.29
CA ALA A 260 -13.33 17.83 -18.31
C ALA A 260 -14.03 18.48 -17.11
N LYS A 261 -14.99 17.76 -16.53
CA LYS A 261 -15.52 18.05 -15.19
C LYS A 261 -14.62 17.37 -14.17
N ILE A 262 -13.51 18.04 -13.86
CA ILE A 262 -12.54 17.52 -12.89
C ILE A 262 -13.16 17.41 -11.50
N THR A 263 -12.66 16.45 -10.74
CA THR A 263 -12.96 16.25 -9.33
C THR A 263 -11.73 16.63 -8.50
N ILE A 264 -11.92 16.97 -7.24
CA ILE A 264 -10.81 17.19 -6.30
C ILE A 264 -10.95 16.34 -5.06
N TRP A 265 -9.81 16.01 -4.47
CA TRP A 265 -9.75 15.52 -3.11
C TRP A 265 -10.19 16.57 -2.09
N GLU A 266 -10.55 16.11 -0.90
CA GLU A 266 -10.78 16.96 0.25
C GLU A 266 -9.55 17.79 0.65
N LYS A 267 -9.73 18.71 1.59
CA LYS A 267 -8.67 19.65 1.97
C LYS A 267 -7.48 18.97 2.65
N LYS A 268 -7.73 17.93 3.44
CA LYS A 268 -6.72 17.26 4.29
C LYS A 268 -6.88 15.74 4.20
N PRO A 269 -6.68 15.14 3.02
CA PRO A 269 -6.80 13.69 2.89
C PRO A 269 -5.64 13.01 3.63
N GLY A 270 -5.92 11.90 4.29
CA GLY A 270 -4.91 11.08 4.98
C GLY A 270 -4.02 10.31 4.00
N ASN A 271 -3.25 9.36 4.50
CA ASN A 271 -2.29 8.60 3.69
C ASN A 271 -2.94 7.68 2.64
N GLN A 272 -4.26 7.48 2.70
CA GLN A 272 -5.00 6.75 1.67
C GLN A 272 -4.99 7.45 0.29
N VAL A 273 -4.68 8.75 0.25
CA VAL A 273 -4.51 9.51 -1.00
C VAL A 273 -3.06 9.93 -1.14
N GLU A 274 -2.40 9.46 -2.18
CA GLU A 274 -1.00 9.75 -2.57
C GLU A 274 -0.91 10.34 -3.98
N TYR A 275 -1.95 10.12 -4.80
CA TYR A 275 -1.93 10.48 -6.22
C TYR A 275 -2.94 11.56 -6.57
N ALA A 276 -2.54 12.41 -7.51
CA ALA A 276 -3.47 13.13 -8.37
C ALA A 276 -3.69 12.27 -9.62
N LEU A 277 -4.95 11.95 -9.91
CA LEU A 277 -5.32 10.99 -10.95
C LEU A 277 -5.78 11.75 -12.19
N VAL A 278 -5.21 11.43 -13.34
CA VAL A 278 -5.74 11.79 -14.65
C VAL A 278 -6.52 10.60 -15.16
N GLY A 279 -7.84 10.75 -15.21
CA GLY A 279 -8.78 9.69 -15.56
C GLY A 279 -9.25 9.75 -17.00
N ASN A 280 -10.19 8.86 -17.31
CA ASN A 280 -10.74 8.64 -18.65
C ASN A 280 -11.48 9.84 -19.21
N ASP A 281 -12.06 10.67 -18.35
CA ASP A 281 -12.64 11.97 -18.74
C ASP A 281 -11.66 12.88 -19.49
N VAL A 282 -10.36 12.73 -19.28
CA VAL A 282 -9.30 13.42 -20.03
C VAL A 282 -8.68 12.52 -21.08
N THR A 283 -8.27 11.30 -20.74
CA THR A 283 -7.48 10.45 -21.64
C THR A 283 -8.26 9.98 -22.87
N ASP A 284 -9.57 9.76 -22.77
CA ASP A 284 -10.40 9.30 -23.90
C ASP A 284 -10.54 10.37 -25.00
N GLN A 285 -10.21 11.63 -24.69
CA GLN A 285 -10.24 12.73 -25.65
C GLN A 285 -8.90 12.92 -26.39
N LEU A 286 -7.90 12.11 -26.05
CA LEU A 286 -6.52 12.21 -26.53
C LEU A 286 -6.13 10.95 -27.30
N ALA A 287 -5.42 11.14 -28.41
CA ALA A 287 -4.69 10.06 -29.07
C ALA A 287 -3.25 10.08 -28.56
N TYR A 288 -2.79 8.99 -27.95
CA TYR A 288 -1.43 8.89 -27.43
C TYR A 288 -0.91 7.47 -27.55
N ILE A 289 0.41 7.36 -27.63
CA ILE A 289 1.12 6.09 -27.56
C ILE A 289 1.99 6.06 -26.31
N HIS A 290 2.17 4.85 -25.79
CA HIS A 290 3.02 4.58 -24.66
C HIS A 290 4.04 3.50 -25.03
N GLU A 291 5.30 3.78 -24.75
CA GLU A 291 6.37 2.80 -24.76
C GLU A 291 6.90 2.63 -23.32
N PRO A 292 7.18 1.40 -22.86
CA PRO A 292 7.69 1.17 -21.52
C PRO A 292 8.87 2.07 -21.18
N ARG A 293 8.82 2.69 -19.99
CA ARG A 293 9.85 3.62 -19.47
C ARG A 293 10.01 4.95 -20.22
N ASN A 294 9.29 5.18 -21.32
CA ASN A 294 9.31 6.45 -22.06
C ASN A 294 8.09 7.33 -21.74
N PRO A 295 8.22 8.67 -21.78
CA PRO A 295 7.08 9.59 -21.63
C PRO A 295 5.95 9.31 -22.61
N LEU A 296 4.75 9.80 -22.30
CA LEU A 296 3.62 9.70 -23.24
C LEU A 296 3.91 10.52 -24.49
N LYS A 297 3.70 9.91 -25.66
CA LYS A 297 3.70 10.65 -26.92
C LYS A 297 2.27 10.90 -27.36
N PHE A 298 1.84 12.15 -27.30
CA PHE A 298 0.57 12.58 -27.90
C PHE A 298 0.70 12.64 -29.41
N LEU A 299 -0.25 12.03 -30.10
CA LEU A 299 -0.31 12.00 -31.55
C LEU A 299 -1.05 13.25 -32.04
N ASP A 300 -0.56 13.81 -33.14
CA ASP A 300 -1.22 14.90 -33.83
C ASP A 300 -1.23 14.70 -35.36
N VAL A 301 -1.76 15.69 -36.08
CA VAL A 301 -1.89 15.68 -37.54
C VAL A 301 -0.56 15.42 -38.28
N ARG A 302 0.58 15.75 -37.67
CA ARG A 302 1.91 15.52 -38.25
C ARG A 302 2.30 14.05 -38.21
N ASP A 303 1.72 13.27 -37.30
CA ASP A 303 1.91 11.82 -37.23
C ASP A 303 0.98 11.07 -38.21
N GLU A 304 -0.09 11.70 -38.69
CA GLU A 304 -1.12 11.06 -39.53
C GLU A 304 -0.51 10.39 -40.77
N ALA A 305 0.30 11.11 -41.55
CA ALA A 305 0.92 10.55 -42.76
C ALA A 305 1.78 9.31 -42.46
N ARG A 306 2.50 9.30 -41.33
CA ARG A 306 3.33 8.15 -40.92
C ARG A 306 2.47 6.97 -40.47
N LEU A 307 1.38 7.24 -39.76
CA LEU A 307 0.42 6.22 -39.31
C LEU A 307 -0.35 5.62 -40.49
N THR A 308 -0.76 6.43 -41.47
CA THR A 308 -1.40 5.95 -42.70
C THR A 308 -0.47 5.03 -43.49
N VAL A 309 0.80 5.41 -43.65
CA VAL A 309 1.80 4.55 -44.31
C VAL A 309 1.98 3.24 -43.55
N PHE A 310 2.16 3.29 -42.23
CA PHE A 310 2.29 2.10 -41.39
C PHE A 310 1.08 1.16 -41.55
N SER A 311 -0.13 1.70 -41.43
CA SER A 311 -1.38 0.95 -41.60
C SER A 311 -1.49 0.29 -42.98
N ASN A 312 -1.03 0.95 -44.04
CA ASN A 312 -1.09 0.42 -45.40
C ASN A 312 0.00 -0.64 -45.68
N THR A 313 1.10 -0.64 -44.95
CA THR A 313 2.21 -1.60 -45.09
C THR A 313 2.10 -2.82 -44.18
N CYS A 314 1.20 -2.80 -43.20
CA CYS A 314 0.94 -3.91 -42.29
C CYS A 314 -0.21 -4.82 -42.77
N ILE A 315 -0.63 -4.69 -44.03
CA ILE A 315 -1.56 -5.60 -44.72
C ILE A 315 -0.75 -6.56 -45.59
#